data_AF-V4Y6X2-F1
#
_entry.id   AF-V4Y6X2-F1
#
_cell.length_a   1.000
_cell.length_b   1.000
_cell.length_c   1.000
_cell.angle_alpha   90.00
_cell.angle_beta   90.00
_cell.angle_gamma   90.00
#
_symmetry.space_group_name_H-M   'P 1'
#
loop_
_entity.id
_entity.type
_entity.pdbx_description
1 polymer ?
#
loop_
_entity_poly.entity_id
_entity_poly.type
_entity_poly.pdbx_seq_one_letter_code
_entity_poly.pdbx_strand_id
1 'polypeptide(L)' 'MKLVLDLGDPLVGRLLFYDAADTTFETAEYLARPDCPVCGDDPIVSLDEVEYADGCAVGD' A
#
# COMPACT_ATOMS: atom_id res chain seq x y z
N MET A 1 -5.47 -0.95 16.67
CA MET A 1 -5.98 -1.77 17.80
C MET A 1 -6.79 -2.98 17.36
N LYS A 2 -7.74 -2.84 16.42
CA LYS A 2 -8.62 -3.93 15.92
C LYS A 2 -7.92 -5.28 15.68
N LEU A 3 -6.77 -5.25 14.99
CA LEU A 3 -5.98 -6.47 14.69
C LEU A 3 -5.41 -7.16 15.93
N VAL A 4 -4.87 -6.40 16.89
CA VAL A 4 -4.23 -6.96 18.10
C VAL A 4 -5.28 -7.50 19.08
N LEU A 5 -6.47 -6.90 19.09
CA LEU A 5 -7.58 -7.30 19.96
C LEU A 5 -8.51 -8.34 19.34
N ASP A 6 -8.28 -8.74 18.08
CA ASP A 6 -9.19 -9.60 17.31
C ASP A 6 -10.65 -9.11 17.34
N LEU A 7 -10.85 -7.81 17.07
CA LEU A 7 -12.15 -7.15 17.20
C LEU A 7 -12.61 -6.48 15.89
N GLY A 8 -13.81 -6.88 15.45
CA GLY A 8 -14.50 -6.33 14.28
C GLY A 8 -13.80 -6.62 12.96
N ASP A 9 -14.24 -5.98 11.88
CA ASP A 9 -13.74 -6.30 10.54
C ASP A 9 -12.54 -5.43 10.15
N PRO A 10 -11.31 -5.97 10.01
CA PRO A 10 -10.15 -5.19 9.62
C PRO A 10 -10.20 -4.78 8.13
N LEU A 11 -9.38 -3.82 7.73
CA LEU A 11 -9.28 -3.36 6.34
C LEU A 11 -8.40 -4.28 5.45
N VAL A 12 -8.19 -5.54 5.86
CA VAL A 12 -7.42 -6.49 5.05
C VAL A 12 -8.10 -6.65 3.68
N GLY A 13 -7.31 -6.56 2.61
CA GLY A 13 -7.79 -6.65 1.23
C GLY A 13 -8.58 -5.44 0.73
N ARG A 14 -8.55 -4.30 1.44
CA ARG A 14 -9.29 -3.08 1.05
C ARG A 14 -8.44 -1.83 1.23
N LEU A 15 -8.54 -0.91 0.29
CA LEU A 15 -8.02 0.45 0.44
C LEU A 15 -9.14 1.36 0.93
N LEU A 16 -8.83 2.21 1.90
CA LEU A 16 -9.73 3.25 2.42
C LEU A 16 -9.37 4.58 1.78
N PHE A 17 -10.35 5.20 1.13
CA PHE A 17 -10.27 6.56 0.60
C PHE A 17 -11.01 7.48 1.56
N TYR A 18 -10.36 8.59 1.93
CA TYR A 18 -10.95 9.66 2.72
C TYR A 18 -11.01 10.92 1.87
N ASP A 19 -12.22 11.38 1.57
CA ASP A 19 -12.44 12.69 0.98
C ASP A 19 -12.56 13.71 2.13
N ALA A 20 -11.55 14.57 2.24
CA ALA A 20 -11.51 15.60 3.28
C ALA A 20 -12.46 16.77 3.03
N ALA A 21 -12.82 17.05 1.77
CA ALA A 21 -13.73 18.14 1.45
C ALA A 21 -15.16 17.77 1.84
N ASP A 22 -15.58 16.55 1.51
CA ASP A 22 -16.94 16.06 1.77
C ASP A 22 -17.05 15.26 3.08
N THR A 23 -15.92 14.99 3.75
CA THR A 23 -15.85 14.18 4.98
C THR A 23 -16.47 12.79 4.82
N THR A 24 -16.17 12.14 3.69
CA THR A 24 -16.71 10.82 3.34
C THR A 24 -15.61 9.75 3.33
N PHE A 25 -16.04 8.50 3.45
CA PHE A 25 -15.16 7.34 3.37
C PHE A 25 -15.70 6.37 2.33
N GLU A 26 -14.80 5.94 1.45
CA GLU A 26 -15.09 4.94 0.43
C GLU A 26 -14.02 3.85 0.46
N THR A 27 -14.37 2.65 -0.02
CA THR A 27 -13.40 1.55 -0.09
C THR A 27 -13.38 0.92 -1.46
N ALA A 28 -12.18 0.52 -1.89
CA ALA A 28 -11.98 -0.32 -3.07
C ALA A 28 -11.30 -1.64 -2.69
N GLU A 29 -11.58 -2.70 -3.44
CA GLU A 29 -10.90 -3.99 -3.28
C GLU A 29 -9.41 -3.87 -3.65
N TYR A 30 -8.55 -4.49 -2.85
CA TYR A 30 -7.11 -4.54 -3.07
C TYR A 30 -6.64 -5.98 -3.06
N LEU A 31 -6.08 -6.40 -4.20
CA LEU A 31 -5.65 -7.76 -4.44
C LEU A 31 -4.14 -7.78 -4.64
N ALA A 32 -3.49 -8.81 -4.09
CA ALA A 32 -2.10 -9.09 -4.38
C ALA A 32 -1.95 -9.38 -5.88
N ARG A 33 -0.88 -8.82 -6.47
CA ARG A 33 -0.49 -9.10 -7.86
C ARG A 33 0.36 -10.38 -7.86
N PRO A 34 -0.02 -11.44 -8.60
CA PRO A 34 0.77 -12.68 -8.66
C PRO A 34 2.20 -12.45 -9.16
N ASP A 35 2.37 -11.49 -10.06
CA ASP A 35 3.63 -11.06 -10.67
C ASP A 35 4.36 -9.97 -9.87
N CYS A 36 3.95 -9.70 -8.63
CA CYS A 36 4.62 -8.71 -7.79
C CYS A 36 6.06 -9.15 -7.49
N PRO A 37 7.09 -8.35 -7.82
CA PRO A 37 8.47 -8.72 -7.54
C PRO A 37 8.80 -8.74 -6.04
N VAL A 38 7.89 -8.30 -5.16
CA VAL A 38 8.12 -8.26 -3.69
C VAL A 38 7.38 -9.38 -2.96
N CYS A 39 6.16 -9.69 -3.37
CA CYS A 39 5.29 -10.64 -2.66
C CYS A 39 4.60 -11.67 -3.56
N GLY A 40 4.92 -11.68 -4.85
CA GLY A 40 4.48 -12.69 -5.80
C GLY A 40 5.26 -13.99 -5.64
N ASP A 41 5.08 -14.89 -6.60
CA ASP A 41 5.63 -16.25 -6.52
C ASP A 41 7.17 -16.32 -6.68
N ASP A 42 7.77 -15.30 -7.31
CA ASP A 42 9.23 -15.17 -7.50
C ASP A 42 9.72 -13.81 -6.99
N PRO A 43 9.88 -13.63 -5.66
CA PRO A 43 10.23 -12.33 -5.08
C PRO A 43 11.73 -12.06 -5.14
N ILE A 44 12.10 -10.78 -5.25
CA ILE A 44 13.48 -10.31 -5.13
C ILE A 44 14.06 -10.60 -3.74
N VAL A 45 15.37 -10.83 -3.67
CA VAL A 45 16.06 -11.20 -2.42
C VAL A 45 16.50 -9.97 -1.62
N SER A 46 16.80 -8.86 -2.29
CA SER A 46 17.17 -7.60 -1.63
C SER A 46 16.77 -6.37 -2.46
N LEU A 47 16.59 -5.24 -1.77
CA LEU A 47 16.45 -3.91 -2.35
C LEU A 47 17.80 -3.17 -2.48
N ASP A 48 18.86 -3.70 -1.86
CA ASP A 48 20.20 -3.07 -1.82
C ASP A 48 20.86 -2.95 -3.20
N GLU A 49 20.33 -3.65 -4.20
CA GLU A 49 20.79 -3.59 -5.60
C GLU A 49 20.20 -2.39 -6.37
N VAL A 50 19.31 -1.60 -5.76
CA VAL A 50 18.62 -0.48 -6.40
C VAL A 50 19.15 0.86 -5.86
N GLU A 51 19.90 1.60 -6.68
CA GLU A 51 20.26 2.99 -6.39
C GLU A 51 19.22 3.97 -6.97
N TYR A 52 18.58 4.75 -6.08
CA TYR A 52 17.75 5.89 -6.45
C TYR A 52 18.58 7.16 -6.50
N ALA A 53 19.47 7.27 -7.49
CA ALA A 53 20.40 8.38 -7.63
C ALA A 53 19.73 9.70 -8.07
N ASP A 54 18.55 9.63 -8.68
CA ASP A 54 17.86 10.78 -9.25
C ASP A 54 16.85 11.39 -8.26
N GLY A 55 16.99 12.70 -8.01
CA GLY A 55 16.05 13.50 -7.23
C GLY A 55 15.33 14.52 -8.11
N CYS A 56 13.99 14.56 -8.03
CA CYS A 56 13.21 15.66 -8.59
C CYS A 56 13.21 16.85 -7.62
N ALA A 57 13.56 18.05 -8.12
CA ALA A 57 13.33 19.30 -7.42
C ALA A 57 12.04 19.96 -7.93
N VAL A 58 11.27 20.56 -7.03
CA VAL A 58 10.20 21.50 -7.42
C VAL A 58 10.87 22.85 -7.63
N GLY A 59 10.90 23.33 -8.88
CA GLY A 59 11.38 24.68 -9.19
C GLY A 59 10.43 25.75 -8.64
N ASP A 60 10.97 26.95 -8.40
CA ASP A 60 10.25 28.12 -7.87
C ASP A 60 9.01 28.53 -8.69
#